data_AF-A0A1S2MCU2-F1
#
_entry.id   AF-A0A1S2MCU2-F1
#
_cell.length_a   1.000
_cell.length_b   1.000
_cell.length_c   1.000
_cell.angle_alpha   90.00
_cell.angle_beta   90.00
_cell.angle_gamma   90.00
#
_symmetry.space_group_name_H-M   'P 1'
#
loop_
_entity.id
_entity.type
_entity.pdbx_description
1 polymer ?
#
loop_
_entity_poly.entity_id
_entity_poly.type
_entity_poly.pdbx_seq_one_letter_code
_entity_poly.pdbx_strand_id
1 'polypeptide(L)'
;MGQINRKPIRRVKVSKQRQINIPKDFYDALNITDEAIIEFTGKEIIIRPAEYETVDFSADILKDLVRQGYSGNELIQQFTRIKVEIPSALERMKKEAMANPVVTGSLEDYLDTVEDEEGDE
;
A
#
# COMPACT_ATOMS: atom_id res chain seq x y z
N MET A 1 36.33 -9.98 -20.53
CA MET A 1 35.26 -9.31 -21.30
C MET A 1 34.01 -9.34 -20.47
N GLY A 2 33.62 -8.23 -19.84
CA GLY A 2 32.42 -8.16 -19.00
C GLY A 2 31.18 -8.26 -19.89
N GLN A 3 30.34 -9.25 -19.65
CA GLN A 3 29.02 -9.33 -20.27
C GLN A 3 28.20 -8.11 -19.81
N ILE A 4 27.95 -7.21 -20.75
CA ILE A 4 27.00 -6.11 -20.55
C ILE A 4 25.63 -6.78 -20.45
N ASN A 5 25.15 -6.96 -19.23
CA ASN A 5 23.84 -7.53 -18.94
C ASN A 5 22.77 -6.55 -19.43
N ARG A 6 22.47 -6.56 -20.74
CA ARG A 6 21.44 -5.72 -21.32
C ARG A 6 20.10 -6.16 -20.74
N LYS A 7 19.48 -5.27 -19.95
CA LYS A 7 18.10 -5.44 -19.50
C LYS A 7 17.23 -5.77 -20.74
N PRO A 8 16.43 -6.84 -20.72
CA PRO A 8 15.61 -7.20 -21.87
C PRO A 8 14.58 -6.10 -22.15
N ILE A 9 14.51 -5.65 -23.41
CA ILE A 9 13.55 -4.63 -23.86
C ILE A 9 12.58 -5.29 -24.85
N ARG A 10 11.28 -5.13 -24.61
CA ARG A 10 10.21 -5.61 -25.49
C ARG A 10 9.35 -4.45 -25.95
N ARG A 11 9.13 -4.34 -27.26
CA ARG A 11 8.11 -3.45 -27.82
C ARG A 11 6.78 -4.21 -27.90
N VAL A 12 5.76 -3.68 -27.23
CA VAL A 12 4.40 -4.26 -27.22
C VAL A 12 3.43 -3.36 -27.99
N LYS A 13 2.34 -3.95 -28.48
CA LYS A 13 1.24 -3.20 -29.11
C LYS A 13 0.31 -2.67 -28.00
N VAL A 14 -0.12 -1.43 -28.15
CA VAL A 14 -1.16 -0.85 -27.29
C VAL A 14 -2.52 -0.99 -28.01
N SER A 15 -3.51 -1.52 -27.31
CA SER A 15 -4.87 -1.64 -27.85
C SER A 15 -5.57 -0.27 -27.93
N LYS A 16 -6.71 -0.20 -28.64
CA LYS A 16 -7.51 1.03 -28.70
C LYS A 16 -8.06 1.44 -27.33
N GLN A 17 -8.30 0.45 -26.47
CA GLN A 17 -8.71 0.62 -25.07
C GLN A 17 -7.51 0.83 -24.12
N ARG A 18 -6.31 1.12 -24.66
CA ARG A 18 -5.09 1.38 -23.89
C ARG A 18 -4.60 0.18 -23.06
N GLN A 19 -5.00 -1.03 -23.44
CA GLN A 19 -4.50 -2.27 -22.81
C GLN A 19 -3.16 -2.66 -23.45
N ILE A 20 -2.26 -3.20 -22.62
CA ILE A 20 -1.01 -3.82 -23.06
C ILE A 20 -0.95 -5.23 -22.50
N ASN A 21 -0.38 -6.15 -23.27
CA ASN A 21 -0.11 -7.50 -22.79
C ASN A 21 1.32 -7.54 -22.26
N ILE A 22 1.48 -7.95 -21.00
CA ILE A 22 2.79 -8.14 -20.38
C ILE A 22 3.43 -9.40 -21.00
N PRO A 23 4.67 -9.33 -21.53
CA PRO A 23 5.39 -10.50 -22.00
C PRO A 23 5.51 -11.58 -20.91
N LYS A 24 5.31 -12.85 -21.28
CA LYS A 24 5.29 -13.98 -20.32
C LYS A 24 6.55 -14.05 -19.45
N ASP A 25 7.71 -13.85 -20.06
CA ASP A 25 9.01 -13.80 -19.39
C ASP A 25 9.08 -12.72 -18.30
N PHE A 26 8.41 -11.59 -18.49
CA PHE A 26 8.40 -10.49 -17.52
C PHE A 26 7.35 -10.72 -16.43
N TYR A 27 6.20 -11.28 -16.80
CA TYR A 27 5.16 -11.68 -15.87
C TYR A 27 5.69 -12.72 -14.86
N ASP A 28 6.33 -13.78 -15.37
CA ASP A 28 6.92 -14.84 -14.55
C ASP A 28 8.07 -14.31 -13.69
N ALA A 29 8.95 -13.44 -14.24
CA ALA A 29 10.09 -12.90 -13.51
C ALA A 29 9.71 -11.91 -12.40
N LEU A 30 8.63 -11.15 -12.57
CA LEU A 30 8.10 -10.25 -11.53
C LEU A 30 7.17 -10.99 -10.56
N ASN A 31 6.83 -12.25 -10.82
CA ASN A 31 5.88 -13.03 -10.02
C ASN A 31 4.55 -12.28 -9.82
N ILE A 32 4.10 -11.60 -10.88
CA ILE A 32 2.79 -10.92 -10.90
C ILE A 32 1.71 -12.00 -10.87
N THR A 33 0.67 -11.81 -10.07
CA THR A 33 -0.50 -12.70 -10.06
C THR A 33 -1.60 -12.10 -10.94
N ASP A 34 -2.76 -11.85 -10.37
CA ASP A 34 -3.96 -11.25 -10.93
C ASP A 34 -3.95 -9.72 -10.85
N GLU A 35 -3.21 -9.13 -9.92
CA GLU A 35 -3.16 -7.68 -9.70
C GLU A 35 -1.73 -7.12 -9.79
N ALA A 36 -1.63 -5.88 -10.28
CA ALA A 36 -0.37 -5.15 -10.38
C ALA A 36 -0.60 -3.66 -10.11
N ILE A 37 0.35 -3.04 -9.42
CA ILE A 37 0.39 -1.59 -9.21
C ILE A 37 1.01 -0.94 -10.44
N ILE A 38 0.36 0.11 -10.93
CA ILE A 38 0.82 0.92 -12.06
C ILE A 38 1.04 2.35 -11.57
N GLU A 39 2.28 2.81 -11.60
CA GLU A 39 2.67 4.16 -11.18
C GLU A 39 3.15 4.98 -12.37
N PHE A 40 2.76 6.26 -12.43
CA PHE A 40 3.22 7.20 -13.45
C PHE A 40 4.20 8.21 -12.84
N THR A 41 5.43 8.23 -13.36
CA THR A 41 6.53 9.08 -12.84
C THR A 41 6.66 10.41 -13.57
N GLY A 42 5.66 10.80 -14.38
CA GLY A 42 5.73 11.96 -15.28
C GLY A 42 6.36 11.66 -16.63
N LYS A 43 7.31 10.71 -16.70
CA LYS A 43 7.97 10.30 -17.95
C LYS A 43 7.64 8.85 -18.35
N GLU A 44 7.48 7.98 -17.36
CA GLU A 44 7.42 6.54 -17.56
C GLU A 44 6.29 5.93 -16.72
N ILE A 45 5.86 4.73 -17.11
CA ILE A 45 4.96 3.91 -16.31
C ILE A 45 5.78 2.78 -15.69
N ILE A 46 5.74 2.66 -14.37
CA ILE A 46 6.35 1.56 -13.63
C ILE A 46 5.24 0.59 -13.24
N ILE A 47 5.42 -0.68 -13.59
CA ILE A 47 4.51 -1.77 -13.20
C ILE A 47 5.22 -2.63 -12.15
N ARG A 48 4.58 -2.82 -11.01
CA ARG A 48 5.06 -3.65 -9.91
C ARG A 48 3.98 -4.68 -9.54
N PRO A 49 4.34 -5.86 -9.03
CA PRO A 49 3.35 -6.76 -8.41
C PRO A 49 2.54 -6.01 -7.36
N ALA A 50 1.24 -6.30 -7.28
CA ALA A 50 0.45 -5.81 -6.17
C ALA A 50 0.89 -6.57 -4.92
N GLU A 51 1.71 -5.93 -4.09
CA GLU A 51 1.86 -6.35 -2.71
C GLU A 51 0.63 -5.82 -1.98
N TYR A 52 -0.21 -6.72 -1.47
CA TYR A 52 -1.06 -6.33 -0.35
C TYR A 52 -0.08 -5.97 0.75
N GLU A 53 -0.02 -4.69 1.14
CA GLU A 53 0.44 -4.33 2.47
C GLU A 53 -0.51 -5.02 3.45
N THR A 54 -0.29 -6.31 3.69
CA THR A 54 -0.77 -6.94 4.90
C THR A 54 0.14 -6.36 5.97
N VAL A 55 -0.18 -5.15 6.42
CA VAL A 55 0.43 -4.60 7.62
C VAL A 55 0.15 -5.63 8.71
N ASP A 56 1.19 -6.36 9.10
CA ASP A 56 1.05 -7.50 10.00
C ASP A 56 0.92 -6.99 11.44
N PHE A 57 -0.30 -6.67 11.84
CA PHE A 57 -0.62 -6.28 13.21
C PHE A 57 -0.68 -7.47 14.18
N SER A 58 -0.33 -8.69 13.76
CA SER A 58 -0.51 -9.89 14.59
C SER A 58 0.17 -9.75 15.95
N ALA A 59 1.39 -9.21 15.98
CA ALA A 59 2.15 -9.03 17.22
C ALA A 59 1.50 -8.00 18.16
N ASP A 60 1.00 -6.89 17.63
CA ASP A 60 0.41 -5.82 18.45
C ASP A 60 -0.98 -6.19 18.96
N ILE A 61 -1.78 -6.88 18.14
CA ILE A 61 -3.07 -7.46 18.57
C ILE A 61 -2.84 -8.45 19.71
N LEU A 62 -1.86 -9.35 19.58
CA LEU A 62 -1.56 -10.33 20.62
C LEU A 62 -1.11 -9.67 21.92
N LYS A 63 -0.23 -8.65 21.85
CA LYS A 63 0.18 -7.88 23.03
C LYS A 63 -1.01 -7.23 23.73
N ASP A 64 -1.93 -6.66 22.96
CA ASP A 64 -3.09 -5.98 23.54
C ASP A 64 -4.08 -6.97 24.15
N LEU A 65 -4.37 -8.09 23.48
CA LEU A 65 -5.22 -9.14 24.02
C LEU A 65 -4.64 -9.77 25.30
N VAL A 66 -3.32 -9.98 25.35
CA VAL A 66 -2.65 -10.45 26.57
C VAL A 66 -2.74 -9.41 27.68
N ARG A 67 -2.61 -8.11 27.37
CA ARG A 67 -2.79 -7.02 28.34
C ARG A 67 -4.22 -6.94 28.87
N GLN A 68 -5.20 -7.23 28.03
CA GLN A 68 -6.62 -7.33 28.42
C GLN A 68 -6.92 -8.58 29.26
N GLY A 69 -5.93 -9.48 29.44
CA GLY A 69 -6.04 -10.67 30.29
C GLY A 69 -6.54 -11.92 29.59
N TYR A 70 -6.67 -11.90 28.25
CA TYR A 70 -7.07 -13.09 27.50
C TYR A 70 -5.93 -14.11 27.46
N SER A 71 -6.28 -15.39 27.63
CA SER A 71 -5.31 -16.49 27.61
C SER A 71 -5.91 -17.78 27.02
N GLY A 72 -5.05 -18.74 26.67
CA GLY A 72 -5.47 -20.05 26.16
C GLY A 72 -6.39 -19.96 24.93
N ASN A 73 -7.51 -20.70 24.97
CA ASN A 73 -8.47 -20.73 23.86
C ASN A 73 -9.20 -19.39 23.65
N GLU A 74 -9.40 -18.61 24.70
CA GLU A 74 -10.08 -17.31 24.61
C GLU A 74 -9.24 -16.31 23.83
N LEU A 75 -7.92 -16.32 24.01
CA LEU A 75 -6.98 -15.50 23.25
C LEU A 75 -7.06 -15.81 21.74
N ILE A 76 -7.12 -17.09 21.37
CA ILE A 76 -7.19 -17.53 19.97
C ILE A 76 -8.51 -17.06 19.33
N GLN A 77 -9.61 -17.17 20.06
CA GLN A 77 -10.93 -16.73 19.58
C GLN A 77 -10.97 -15.22 19.34
N GLN A 78 -10.49 -14.42 20.29
CA GLN A 78 -10.46 -12.95 20.15
C GLN A 78 -9.49 -12.51 19.06
N PHE A 79 -8.31 -13.12 18.98
CA PHE A 79 -7.34 -12.83 17.93
C PHE A 79 -7.90 -13.08 16.53
N THR A 80 -8.56 -14.23 16.35
CA THR A 80 -9.16 -14.58 15.05
C THR A 80 -10.27 -13.61 14.65
N ARG A 81 -11.12 -13.22 15.61
CA ARG A 81 -12.17 -12.23 15.39
C ARG A 81 -11.59 -10.89 14.94
N ILE A 82 -10.64 -10.35 15.69
CA ILE A 82 -10.02 -9.04 15.40
C ILE A 82 -9.30 -9.07 14.05
N LYS A 83 -8.56 -10.14 13.74
CA LYS A 83 -7.80 -10.27 12.49
C LYS A 83 -8.70 -10.21 11.24
N VAL A 84 -9.93 -10.71 11.32
CA VAL A 84 -10.91 -10.67 10.23
C VAL A 84 -11.54 -9.27 10.08
N GLU A 85 -11.72 -8.53 11.17
CA GLU A 85 -12.39 -7.22 11.16
C GLU A 85 -11.46 -6.07 10.76
N ILE A 86 -10.14 -6.20 10.99
CA ILE A 86 -9.16 -5.13 10.74
C ILE A 86 -9.15 -4.61 9.29
N PRO A 87 -9.11 -5.45 8.24
CA PRO A 87 -9.06 -4.95 6.86
C PRO A 87 -10.27 -4.07 6.53
N SER A 88 -11.46 -4.49 6.95
CA SER A 88 -12.70 -3.74 6.73
C SER A 88 -12.75 -2.44 7.55
N ALA A 89 -12.27 -2.47 8.80
CA ALA A 89 -12.19 -1.29 9.64
C ALA A 89 -11.19 -0.26 9.07
N LEU A 90 -10.04 -0.71 8.57
CA LEU A 90 -9.01 0.14 7.97
C LEU A 90 -9.51 0.80 6.68
N GLU A 91 -10.18 0.05 5.80
CA GLU A 91 -10.81 0.62 4.61
C GLU A 91 -11.85 1.68 4.97
N ARG A 92 -12.64 1.45 6.02
CA ARG A 92 -13.62 2.42 6.51
C ARG A 92 -12.94 3.69 7.05
N MET A 93 -11.90 3.54 7.87
CA MET A 93 -11.11 4.66 8.38
C MET A 93 -10.46 5.47 7.24
N LYS A 94 -9.88 4.80 6.24
CA LYS A 94 -9.31 5.45 5.04
C LYS A 94 -10.37 6.26 4.30
N LYS A 95 -11.56 5.68 4.12
CA LYS A 95 -12.67 6.34 3.45
C LYS A 95 -13.19 7.55 4.23
N GLU A 96 -13.28 7.46 5.56
CA GLU A 96 -13.68 8.56 6.44
C GLU A 96 -12.64 9.70 6.41
N ALA A 97 -11.33 9.39 6.48
CA ALA A 97 -10.26 10.38 6.37
C ALA A 97 -10.22 11.07 5.00
N MET A 98 -10.55 10.36 3.92
CA MET A 98 -10.69 10.96 2.59
C MET A 98 -11.96 11.81 2.45
N ALA A 99 -13.02 11.50 3.19
CA ALA A 99 -14.28 12.24 3.15
C ALA A 99 -14.26 13.51 4.00
N ASN A 100 -13.52 13.49 5.12
CA ASN A 100 -13.25 14.64 5.98
C ASN A 100 -11.74 14.89 6.04
N PRO A 101 -11.14 15.46 4.99
CA PRO A 101 -9.73 15.83 5.03
C PRO A 101 -9.51 16.89 6.11
N VAL A 102 -8.59 16.61 7.03
CA VAL A 102 -8.17 17.56 8.09
C VAL A 102 -7.46 18.78 7.47
N VAL A 103 -6.91 18.62 6.26
CA VAL A 103 -6.28 19.69 5.48
C VAL A 103 -7.16 19.97 4.26
N THR A 104 -7.95 21.04 4.34
CA THR A 104 -8.68 21.59 3.20
C THR A 104 -7.88 22.77 2.64
N GLY A 105 -6.83 22.48 1.90
CA GLY A 105 -5.92 23.50 1.37
C GLY A 105 -4.86 22.90 0.46
N SER A 106 -4.11 23.75 -0.23
CA SER A 106 -2.89 23.30 -0.91
C SER A 106 -1.85 22.87 0.13
N LEU A 107 -0.88 22.04 -0.25
CA LEU A 107 0.22 21.68 0.65
C LEU A 107 0.99 22.92 1.15
N GLU A 108 1.02 23.98 0.34
CA GLU A 108 1.58 25.29 0.67
C GLU A 108 0.85 25.94 1.87
N ASP A 109 -0.49 25.96 1.87
CA ASP A 109 -1.27 26.60 2.96
C ASP A 109 -1.04 25.92 4.32
N TYR A 110 -0.78 24.61 4.33
CA TYR A 110 -0.51 23.87 5.57
C TYR A 110 0.89 24.18 6.11
N LEU A 111 1.88 24.34 5.23
CA LEU A 111 3.25 24.66 5.62
C LEU A 111 3.36 26.08 6.22
N ASP A 112 2.64 27.05 5.66
CA ASP A 112 2.56 28.41 6.22
C ASP A 112 2.00 28.40 7.66
N THR A 113 0.97 27.58 7.94
CA THR A 113 0.37 27.52 9.29
C THR A 113 1.24 26.88 10.36
N VAL A 114 2.15 25.98 9.98
CA VAL A 114 3.07 25.34 10.94
C VAL A 114 4.35 26.15 11.14
N GLU A 115 4.75 26.96 10.15
CA GLU A 115 5.88 27.89 10.29
C GLU A 115 5.55 29.03 11.27
N ASP A 116 4.28 29.43 11.38
CA ASP A 116 3.84 30.46 12.33
C ASP A 116 3.76 29.97 13.79
N GLU A 117 3.69 28.65 14.06
CA GLU A 117 3.63 28.10 15.43
C GLU A 117 5.01 27.85 16.08
N GLU A 118 6.13 27.93 15.32
CA GLU A 118 7.50 27.85 15.88
C GLU A 118 8.07 29.22 16.31
N GLY A 119 7.21 30.23 16.50
CA GLY A 119 7.60 31.63 16.72
C GLY A 119 7.63 32.18 18.16
N ASP A 120 7.08 31.47 19.16
CA ASP A 120 6.97 32.00 20.52
C ASP A 120 7.51 31.03 21.59
N GLU A 121 8.85 30.95 21.72
CA GLU A 121 9.56 30.75 23.00
C GLU A 121 10.84 31.60 23.08
#